data_AF-A0A142VY67-F1
#
_entry.id   AF-A0A142VY67-F1
#
_cell.length_a   1.000
_cell.length_b   1.000
_cell.length_c   1.000
_cell.angle_alpha   90.00
_cell.angle_beta   90.00
_cell.angle_gamma   90.00
#
_symmetry.space_group_name_H-M   'P 1'
#
loop_
_entity.id
_entity.type
_entity.pdbx_description
1 polymer ?
#
loop_
_entity_poly.entity_id
_entity_poly.type
_entity_poly.pdbx_seq_one_letter_code
_entity_poly.pdbx_strand_id
1 'polypeptide(L)'
;MNSPASRLTDWNELSLERFPPKADRPVIVRVPEADPEEETISERYATGDHRSVEVRSILDIPQWEQARWIGVMLGLQHDLPIVGLHFEDREAGRQIFERWRERFGARDAKGAIHIAILRELPGRPPSHYAVLLMAGTEPGDFAGTLVSMPSRLKLLEPAADTNLRFFLDNYPAGGSFILVPTYVKENGEPDLMMDLAILKHDLSIRRVADIGKSDLEIIGVQLLEQMEARDGSPP
;
A
#
# COMPACT_ATOMS: atom_id res chain seq x y z
N MET A 1 28.66 20.00 -35.34
CA MET A 1 27.23 19.70 -35.13
C MET A 1 27.11 18.19 -35.06
N ASN A 2 26.95 17.63 -33.85
CA ASN A 2 26.79 16.18 -33.64
C ASN A 2 25.30 15.84 -33.72
N SER A 3 24.91 14.95 -34.65
CA SER A 3 23.56 14.40 -34.67
C SER A 3 23.35 13.45 -33.48
N PRO A 4 22.20 13.50 -32.79
CA PRO A 4 21.88 12.56 -31.72
C PRO A 4 21.39 11.22 -32.32
N ALA A 5 22.02 10.11 -31.92
CA ALA A 5 21.57 8.76 -32.26
C ALA A 5 20.16 8.53 -31.70
N SER A 6 19.18 8.35 -32.58
CA SER A 6 17.76 8.20 -32.21
C SER A 6 17.21 6.83 -32.59
N ARG A 7 17.99 5.98 -33.26
CA ARG A 7 17.65 4.60 -33.59
C ARG A 7 18.74 3.65 -33.11
N LEU A 8 18.35 2.42 -32.78
CA LEU A 8 19.25 1.38 -32.25
C LEU A 8 20.39 1.02 -33.22
N THR A 9 20.19 1.21 -34.52
CA THR A 9 21.23 1.08 -35.56
C THR A 9 22.32 2.16 -35.46
N ASP A 10 21.96 3.37 -35.03
CA ASP A 10 22.89 4.49 -34.92
C ASP A 10 23.89 4.28 -33.75
N TRP A 11 23.52 3.42 -32.79
CA TRP A 11 24.39 3.02 -31.67
C TRP A 11 25.53 2.10 -32.08
N ASN A 12 25.34 1.28 -33.14
CA ASN A 12 26.42 0.42 -33.63
C ASN A 12 27.58 1.24 -34.21
N GLU A 13 27.29 2.39 -34.82
CA GLU A 13 28.30 3.29 -35.38
C GLU A 13 29.03 4.12 -34.31
N LEU A 14 28.40 4.34 -33.14
CA LEU A 14 28.99 5.02 -31.98
C LEU A 14 29.75 4.07 -31.04
N SER A 15 29.63 2.76 -31.22
CA SER A 15 30.32 1.76 -30.41
C SER A 15 31.80 1.61 -30.82
N LEU A 16 32.65 2.48 -30.27
CA LEU A 16 34.10 2.47 -30.55
C LEU A 16 34.86 1.35 -29.83
N GLU A 17 34.27 0.68 -28.84
CA GLU A 17 34.92 -0.40 -28.09
C GLU A 17 34.18 -1.72 -28.22
N ARG A 18 34.91 -2.75 -28.64
CA ARG A 18 34.44 -4.14 -28.64
C ARG A 18 35.04 -4.86 -27.44
N PHE A 19 34.18 -5.42 -26.59
CA PHE A 19 34.59 -6.23 -25.44
C PHE A 19 34.50 -7.71 -25.80
N PRO A 20 35.61 -8.36 -26.17
CA PRO A 20 35.59 -9.80 -26.42
C PRO A 20 35.28 -10.55 -25.11
N PRO A 21 34.47 -11.62 -25.15
CA PRO A 21 34.20 -12.44 -23.98
C PRO A 21 35.52 -13.05 -23.46
N LYS A 22 35.81 -12.83 -22.17
CA LYS A 22 36.93 -13.49 -21.49
C LYS A 22 36.58 -14.97 -21.28
N ALA A 23 37.51 -15.87 -21.59
CA ALA A 23 37.29 -17.31 -21.52
C ALA A 23 37.09 -17.84 -20.09
N ASP A 24 37.65 -17.17 -19.09
CA ASP A 24 37.54 -17.60 -17.70
C ASP A 24 36.31 -17.01 -17.03
N ARG A 25 35.28 -17.86 -16.86
CA ARG A 25 34.14 -17.57 -15.99
C ARG A 25 34.59 -17.74 -14.53
N PRO A 26 34.25 -16.80 -13.61
CA PRO A 26 34.56 -16.98 -12.20
C PRO A 26 33.87 -18.23 -11.65
N VAL A 27 34.63 -19.08 -10.96
CA VAL A 27 34.13 -20.27 -10.27
C VAL A 27 33.51 -19.81 -8.95
N ILE A 28 32.21 -20.01 -8.79
CA ILE A 28 31.48 -19.69 -7.57
C ILE A 28 31.73 -20.83 -6.57
N VAL A 29 32.51 -20.58 -5.52
CA VAL A 29 32.65 -21.50 -4.38
C VAL A 29 31.54 -21.17 -3.39
N ARG A 30 30.57 -22.07 -3.23
CA ARG A 30 29.54 -21.96 -2.19
C ARG A 30 30.12 -22.47 -0.89
N VAL A 31 30.19 -21.61 0.12
CA VAL A 31 30.47 -22.01 1.50
C VAL A 31 29.17 -22.54 2.09
N PRO A 32 29.14 -23.75 2.70
CA PRO A 32 27.96 -24.24 3.38
C PRO A 32 27.65 -23.35 4.59
N GLU A 33 26.47 -22.74 4.60
CA GLU A 33 25.94 -22.02 5.75
C GLU A 33 25.42 -23.06 6.76
N ALA A 34 25.72 -22.88 8.04
CA ALA A 34 25.21 -23.76 9.09
C ALA A 34 23.71 -23.52 9.28
N ASP A 35 22.90 -24.59 9.28
CA ASP A 35 21.45 -24.54 9.42
C ASP A 35 21.03 -23.72 10.66
N PRO A 36 20.34 -22.58 10.50
CA PRO A 36 19.45 -22.09 11.53
C PRO A 36 18.27 -23.05 11.62
N GLU A 37 17.84 -23.39 12.85
CA GLU A 37 16.68 -24.26 13.11
C GLU A 37 15.47 -23.83 12.25
N GLU A 38 15.15 -24.63 11.22
CA GLU A 38 14.04 -24.36 10.32
C GLU A 38 12.71 -24.47 11.09
N GLU A 39 12.01 -23.35 11.23
CA GLU A 39 10.55 -23.40 11.35
C GLU A 39 10.03 -24.16 10.12
N THR A 40 9.40 -25.32 10.33
CA THR A 40 8.83 -26.15 9.26
C THR A 40 7.77 -25.37 8.49
N ILE A 41 8.19 -24.67 7.45
CA ILE A 41 7.33 -24.22 6.36
C ILE A 41 6.90 -25.50 5.65
N SER A 42 5.61 -25.82 5.74
CA SER A 42 4.96 -26.93 5.04
C SER A 42 5.57 -27.16 3.66
N GLU A 43 6.06 -28.39 3.41
CA GLU A 43 6.69 -28.87 2.16
C GLU A 43 5.85 -28.59 0.90
N ARG A 44 4.59 -28.15 1.03
CA ARG A 44 3.76 -27.67 -0.09
C ARG A 44 4.29 -26.41 -0.78
N TYR A 45 5.15 -25.63 -0.13
CA TYR A 45 5.65 -24.36 -0.65
C TYR A 45 7.12 -24.40 -1.07
N ALA A 46 7.80 -25.52 -0.82
CA ALA A 46 9.19 -25.73 -1.17
C ALA A 46 9.31 -26.33 -2.59
N THR A 47 8.88 -25.62 -3.63
CA THR A 47 9.36 -25.80 -5.02
C THR A 47 8.77 -24.76 -5.98
N GLY A 48 9.54 -23.71 -6.28
CA GLY A 48 10.05 -23.53 -7.64
C GLY A 48 9.14 -23.13 -8.81
N ASP A 49 7.97 -22.51 -8.60
CA ASP A 49 7.30 -21.82 -9.71
C ASP A 49 6.68 -20.48 -9.29
N HIS A 50 7.34 -19.36 -9.61
CA HIS A 50 6.79 -18.02 -9.43
C HIS A 50 5.47 -17.81 -10.21
N ARG A 51 5.12 -18.68 -11.16
CA ARG A 51 3.83 -18.67 -11.87
C ARG A 51 2.65 -19.17 -11.02
N SER A 52 2.92 -19.79 -9.88
CA SER A 52 1.90 -20.20 -8.91
C SER A 52 1.52 -19.09 -7.92
N VAL A 53 2.13 -17.91 -8.03
CA VAL A 53 1.83 -16.74 -7.19
C VAL A 53 0.90 -15.79 -7.93
N GLU A 54 -0.32 -15.64 -7.43
CA GLU A 54 -1.24 -14.62 -7.94
C GLU A 54 -0.94 -13.28 -7.25
N VAL A 55 -0.72 -12.22 -8.01
CA VAL A 55 -0.52 -10.87 -7.47
C VAL A 55 -1.82 -10.10 -7.56
N ARG A 56 -2.39 -9.75 -6.41
CA ARG A 56 -3.58 -8.90 -6.32
C ARG A 56 -3.20 -7.53 -5.82
N SER A 57 -3.11 -6.58 -6.74
CA SER A 57 -2.71 -5.21 -6.42
C SER A 57 -3.74 -4.19 -6.86
N ILE A 58 -4.00 -3.23 -5.98
CA ILE A 58 -4.58 -1.91 -6.30
C ILE A 58 -3.52 -0.81 -6.33
N LEU A 59 -2.27 -1.16 -6.01
CA LEU A 59 -1.15 -0.25 -5.83
C LEU A 59 -0.19 -0.37 -7.01
N ASP A 60 -0.08 0.69 -7.80
CA ASP A 60 1.06 0.90 -8.69
C ASP A 60 2.19 1.50 -7.85
N ILE A 61 3.15 0.68 -7.42
CA ILE A 61 4.18 1.09 -6.46
C ILE A 61 4.96 2.33 -6.94
N PRO A 62 5.50 2.39 -8.17
CA PRO A 62 6.11 3.61 -8.70
C PRO A 62 5.22 4.85 -8.61
N GLN A 63 3.94 4.72 -9.00
CA GLN A 63 3.00 5.84 -8.96
C GLN A 63 2.74 6.32 -7.53
N TRP A 64 2.64 5.39 -6.58
CA TRP A 64 2.45 5.72 -5.16
C TRP A 64 3.69 6.34 -4.52
N GLU A 65 4.90 5.94 -4.93
CA GLU A 65 6.14 6.59 -4.51
C GLU A 65 6.23 8.01 -5.05
N GLN A 66 5.84 8.22 -6.31
CA GLN A 66 5.75 9.56 -6.90
C GLN A 66 4.70 10.43 -6.20
N ALA A 67 3.52 9.88 -5.92
CA ALA A 67 2.43 10.58 -5.27
C ALA A 67 2.75 11.03 -3.84
N ARG A 68 3.72 10.37 -3.18
CA ARG A 68 4.13 10.66 -1.80
C ARG A 68 2.92 10.73 -0.87
N TRP A 69 2.36 9.58 -0.55
CA TRP A 69 1.28 9.50 0.44
C TRP A 69 1.79 9.89 1.83
N ILE A 70 1.33 11.03 2.35
CA ILE A 70 1.85 11.64 3.58
C ILE A 70 0.87 11.58 4.75
N GLY A 71 -0.42 11.37 4.52
CA GLY A 71 -1.38 11.34 5.63
C GLY A 71 -2.79 10.92 5.25
N VAL A 72 -3.67 10.94 6.24
CA VAL A 72 -5.09 10.65 6.09
C VAL A 72 -5.89 11.74 6.77
N MET A 73 -6.86 12.27 6.05
CA MET A 73 -7.86 13.17 6.60
C MET A 73 -9.12 12.38 6.94
N LEU A 74 -9.57 12.44 8.19
CA LEU A 74 -10.85 11.90 8.63
C LEU A 74 -11.77 13.06 8.98
N GLY A 75 -13.01 13.03 8.48
CA GLY A 75 -13.99 14.07 8.76
C GLY A 75 -15.35 13.82 8.13
N LEU A 76 -16.18 14.86 8.09
CA LEU A 76 -17.47 14.86 7.41
C LEU A 76 -17.49 15.95 6.34
N GLN A 77 -18.24 15.71 5.27
CA GLN A 77 -18.56 16.70 4.24
C GLN A 77 -20.06 16.62 3.95
N HIS A 78 -20.80 17.68 4.28
CA HIS A 78 -22.27 17.69 4.24
C HIS A 78 -22.87 16.44 4.92
N ASP A 79 -22.40 16.15 6.14
CA ASP A 79 -22.78 14.99 6.98
C ASP A 79 -22.40 13.61 6.42
N LEU A 80 -21.67 13.54 5.31
CA LEU A 80 -21.14 12.29 4.77
C LEU A 80 -19.71 12.05 5.27
N PRO A 81 -19.40 10.87 5.85
CA PRO A 81 -18.03 10.54 6.24
C PRO A 81 -17.08 10.58 5.06
N ILE A 82 -15.93 11.22 5.27
CA ILE A 82 -14.83 11.31 4.32
C ILE A 82 -13.58 10.67 4.90
N VAL A 83 -12.96 9.83 4.08
CA VAL A 83 -11.57 9.39 4.20
C VAL A 83 -10.78 10.03 3.07
N GLY A 84 -9.97 11.03 3.39
CA GLY A 84 -9.09 11.71 2.44
C GLY A 84 -7.70 11.10 2.46
N LEU A 85 -7.20 10.61 1.33
CA LEU A 85 -5.80 10.22 1.20
C LEU A 85 -4.98 11.46 0.86
N HIS A 86 -4.06 11.84 1.74
CA HIS A 86 -3.32 13.08 1.64
C HIS A 86 -1.98 12.88 0.92
N PHE A 87 -1.83 13.52 -0.23
CA PHE A 87 -0.65 13.41 -1.09
C PHE A 87 0.12 14.72 -1.12
N GLU A 88 1.45 14.60 -1.21
CA GLU A 88 2.33 15.75 -1.44
C GLU A 88 2.33 16.14 -2.92
N ASP A 89 2.41 15.17 -3.84
CA ASP A 89 2.29 15.43 -5.28
C ASP A 89 0.82 15.31 -5.72
N ARG A 90 0.23 16.49 -6.00
CA ARG A 90 -1.17 16.64 -6.41
C ARG A 90 -1.52 15.81 -7.64
N GLU A 91 -0.70 15.86 -8.68
CA GLU A 91 -1.03 15.25 -9.97
C GLU A 91 -0.80 13.74 -9.94
N ALA A 92 0.25 13.27 -9.30
CA ALA A 92 0.48 11.85 -9.12
C ALA A 92 -0.60 11.21 -8.22
N GLY A 93 -1.03 11.89 -7.16
CA GLY A 93 -2.17 11.48 -6.33
C GLY A 93 -3.49 11.43 -7.11
N ARG A 94 -3.75 12.43 -7.95
CA ARG A 94 -4.90 12.45 -8.88
C ARG A 94 -4.93 11.23 -9.79
N GLN A 95 -3.80 10.91 -10.43
CA GLN A 95 -3.73 9.79 -11.37
C GLN A 95 -3.99 8.43 -10.69
N ILE A 96 -3.71 8.28 -9.39
CA ILE A 96 -4.06 7.04 -8.65
C ILE A 96 -5.58 6.86 -8.65
N PHE A 97 -6.32 7.93 -8.32
CA PHE A 97 -7.77 7.90 -8.25
C PHE A 97 -8.43 7.83 -9.62
N GLU A 98 -7.86 8.46 -10.65
CA GLU A 98 -8.33 8.31 -12.03
C GLU A 98 -8.27 6.84 -12.46
N ARG A 99 -7.14 6.17 -12.25
CA ARG A 99 -6.98 4.73 -12.55
C ARG A 99 -7.89 3.84 -11.72
N TRP A 100 -8.06 4.16 -10.43
CA TRP A 100 -9.02 3.44 -9.60
C TRP A 100 -10.45 3.60 -10.11
N ARG A 101 -10.86 4.78 -10.55
CA ARG A 101 -12.18 5.02 -11.12
C ARG A 101 -12.35 4.36 -12.50
N GLU A 102 -11.31 4.32 -13.32
CA GLU A 102 -11.31 3.56 -14.58
C GLU A 102 -11.53 2.06 -14.31
N ARG A 103 -10.89 1.52 -13.27
CA ARG A 103 -10.92 0.09 -12.97
C ARG A 103 -12.15 -0.35 -12.17
N PHE A 104 -12.61 0.47 -11.23
CA PHE A 104 -13.64 0.11 -10.24
C PHE A 104 -14.89 0.99 -10.32
N GLY A 105 -14.87 2.06 -11.10
CA GLY A 105 -15.94 3.04 -11.20
C GLY A 105 -15.92 4.07 -10.07
N ALA A 106 -16.87 5.01 -10.12
CA ALA A 106 -17.08 6.00 -9.05
C ALA A 106 -17.69 5.41 -7.77
N ARG A 107 -18.11 4.14 -7.80
CA ARG A 107 -18.59 3.37 -6.66
C ARG A 107 -17.88 2.03 -6.66
N ASP A 108 -17.09 1.76 -5.64
CA ASP A 108 -16.41 0.48 -5.45
C ASP A 108 -17.38 -0.56 -4.86
N ALA A 109 -18.36 -0.97 -5.67
CA ALA A 109 -19.43 -1.85 -5.23
C ALA A 109 -18.92 -3.25 -4.84
N LYS A 110 -17.81 -3.69 -5.41
CA LYS A 110 -17.21 -5.01 -5.16
C LYS A 110 -16.20 -5.02 -4.01
N GLY A 111 -15.93 -3.87 -3.38
CA GLY A 111 -14.95 -3.79 -2.30
C GLY A 111 -13.52 -4.05 -2.78
N ALA A 112 -13.18 -3.72 -4.02
CA ALA A 112 -11.85 -3.96 -4.59
C ALA A 112 -10.74 -3.22 -3.84
N ILE A 113 -11.07 -2.09 -3.21
CA ILE A 113 -10.16 -1.32 -2.36
C ILE A 113 -10.48 -1.61 -0.90
N HIS A 114 -9.61 -2.30 -0.19
CA HIS A 114 -9.75 -2.52 1.25
C HIS A 114 -9.02 -1.43 2.02
N ILE A 115 -9.73 -0.81 2.97
CA ILE A 115 -9.20 0.20 3.88
C ILE A 115 -9.53 -0.22 5.31
N ALA A 116 -8.51 -0.23 6.16
CA ALA A 116 -8.68 -0.48 7.58
C ALA A 116 -8.06 0.62 8.44
N ILE A 117 -8.77 1.03 9.48
CA ILE A 117 -8.26 1.87 10.57
C ILE A 117 -7.93 0.96 11.74
N LEU A 118 -6.63 0.82 12.02
CA LEU A 118 -6.08 0.06 13.14
C LEU A 118 -5.85 0.99 14.32
N ARG A 119 -6.55 0.72 15.42
CA ARG A 119 -6.55 1.54 16.65
C ARG A 119 -5.92 0.79 17.81
N GLU A 120 -5.60 1.54 18.87
CA GLU A 120 -5.01 0.99 20.10
C GLU A 120 -3.73 0.22 19.78
N LEU A 121 -2.83 0.90 19.08
CA LEU A 121 -1.55 0.33 18.67
C LEU A 121 -0.70 0.04 19.93
N PRO A 122 -0.11 -1.16 20.06
CA PRO A 122 0.73 -1.50 21.21
C PRO A 122 1.84 -0.48 21.45
N GLY A 123 2.09 -0.14 22.72
CA GLY A 123 3.17 0.80 23.09
C GLY A 123 2.96 2.26 22.68
N ARG A 124 1.81 2.62 22.08
CA ARG A 124 1.56 3.96 21.54
C ARG A 124 0.36 4.65 22.21
N PRO A 125 0.29 5.99 22.18
CA PRO A 125 -0.87 6.74 22.68
C PRO A 125 -2.18 6.31 21.97
N PRO A 126 -3.33 6.33 22.66
CA PRO A 126 -4.63 5.99 22.05
C PRO A 126 -5.03 6.89 20.87
N SER A 127 -4.46 8.09 20.77
CA SER A 127 -4.66 8.98 19.63
C SER A 127 -3.96 8.51 18.36
N HIS A 128 -2.97 7.63 18.48
CA HIS A 128 -2.23 7.09 17.34
C HIS A 128 -3.01 5.93 16.73
N TYR A 129 -3.03 5.91 15.40
CA TYR A 129 -3.70 4.88 14.63
C TYR A 129 -2.96 4.68 13.32
N ALA A 130 -3.20 3.54 12.69
CA ALA A 130 -2.66 3.26 11.38
C ALA A 130 -3.79 3.06 10.37
N VAL A 131 -3.57 3.49 9.14
CA VAL A 131 -4.48 3.25 8.02
C VAL A 131 -3.80 2.28 7.05
N LEU A 132 -4.39 1.11 6.90
CA LEU A 132 -3.98 0.08 5.96
C LEU A 132 -4.76 0.23 4.66
N LEU A 133 -4.06 0.12 3.54
CA LEU A 133 -4.63 0.10 2.21
C LEU A 133 -4.08 -1.11 1.45
N MET A 134 -4.98 -1.92 0.89
CA MET A 134 -4.65 -3.11 0.13
C MET A 134 -5.78 -3.51 -0.81
N ALA A 135 -5.55 -4.51 -1.66
CA ALA A 135 -6.63 -5.10 -2.44
C ALA A 135 -7.67 -5.77 -1.51
N GLY A 136 -8.95 -5.63 -1.84
CA GLY A 136 -10.00 -6.41 -1.20
C GLY A 136 -10.01 -7.87 -1.64
N THR A 137 -10.82 -8.66 -0.94
CA THR A 137 -10.91 -10.11 -1.12
C THR A 137 -12.38 -10.55 -1.16
N GLU A 138 -12.66 -11.56 -1.97
CA GLU A 138 -13.90 -12.30 -2.06
C GLU A 138 -13.71 -13.70 -1.46
N PRO A 139 -14.78 -14.34 -0.94
CA PRO A 139 -14.73 -15.72 -0.49
C PRO A 139 -14.24 -16.67 -1.60
N GLY A 140 -13.17 -17.43 -1.32
CA GLY A 140 -12.59 -18.39 -2.26
C GLY A 140 -11.29 -17.93 -2.94
N ASP A 141 -10.91 -16.66 -2.77
CA ASP A 141 -9.69 -16.08 -3.36
C ASP A 141 -8.38 -16.78 -2.99
N PHE A 142 -8.38 -17.50 -1.87
CA PHE A 142 -7.18 -18.13 -1.29
C PHE A 142 -7.21 -19.66 -1.40
N ALA A 143 -8.12 -20.24 -2.19
CA ALA A 143 -8.28 -21.68 -2.30
C ALA A 143 -7.13 -22.34 -3.08
N GLY A 144 -6.02 -22.62 -2.39
CA GLY A 144 -4.91 -23.45 -2.89
C GLY A 144 -3.80 -22.71 -3.63
N THR A 145 -3.83 -21.38 -3.68
CA THR A 145 -2.83 -20.53 -4.37
C THR A 145 -2.16 -19.59 -3.38
N LEU A 146 -0.84 -19.41 -3.50
CA LEU A 146 -0.14 -18.35 -2.77
C LEU A 146 -0.49 -17.01 -3.40
N VAL A 147 -1.11 -16.11 -2.64
CA VAL A 147 -1.50 -14.78 -3.13
C VAL A 147 -0.57 -13.74 -2.52
N SER A 148 0.07 -12.93 -3.37
CA SER A 148 0.80 -11.74 -2.95
C SER A 148 -0.12 -10.53 -3.01
N MET A 149 -0.27 -9.83 -1.88
CA MET A 149 -1.11 -8.64 -1.75
C MET A 149 -0.26 -7.44 -1.34
N PRO A 150 0.27 -6.68 -2.32
CA PRO A 150 0.91 -5.40 -2.03
C PRO A 150 0.00 -4.53 -1.19
N SER A 151 0.55 -4.05 -0.08
CA SER A 151 -0.17 -3.29 0.94
C SER A 151 0.64 -2.07 1.33
N ARG A 152 -0.04 -0.98 1.69
CA ARG A 152 0.60 0.23 2.23
C ARG A 152 -0.07 0.58 3.55
N LEU A 153 0.77 0.94 4.53
CA LEU A 153 0.33 1.38 5.84
C LEU A 153 0.80 2.83 6.05
N LYS A 154 -0.08 3.67 6.59
CA LYS A 154 0.29 4.98 7.12
C LYS A 154 0.06 4.97 8.61
N LEU A 155 1.11 5.17 9.38
CA LEU A 155 1.02 5.47 10.81
C LEU A 155 0.72 6.97 10.98
N LEU A 156 -0.27 7.29 11.81
CA LEU A 156 -0.68 8.66 12.14
C LEU A 156 -0.46 8.87 13.64
N GLU A 157 0.28 9.93 13.97
CA GLU A 157 0.71 10.25 15.34
C GLU A 157 0.15 11.61 15.78
N PRO A 158 -1.17 11.84 15.74
CA PRO A 158 -1.72 13.13 16.13
C PRO A 158 -1.62 13.33 17.65
N ALA A 159 -1.38 14.58 18.05
CA ALA A 159 -1.33 14.95 19.47
C ALA A 159 -2.67 14.74 20.20
N ALA A 160 -3.79 14.77 19.47
CA ALA A 160 -5.13 14.52 19.97
C ALA A 160 -5.93 13.64 19.01
N ASP A 161 -6.87 12.86 19.54
CA ASP A 161 -7.72 11.93 18.78
C ASP A 161 -8.96 12.61 18.18
N THR A 162 -9.08 13.94 18.26
CA THR A 162 -10.28 14.71 17.91
C THR A 162 -10.90 14.30 16.57
N ASN A 163 -10.10 14.24 15.50
CA ASN A 163 -10.61 13.89 14.16
C ASN A 163 -10.99 12.41 14.06
N LEU A 164 -10.21 11.52 14.68
CA LEU A 164 -10.51 10.09 14.70
C LEU A 164 -11.80 9.84 15.47
N ARG A 165 -11.89 10.32 16.70
CA ARG A 165 -13.08 10.19 17.55
C ARG A 165 -14.30 10.80 16.88
N PHE A 166 -14.20 12.01 16.37
CA PHE A 166 -15.31 12.67 15.66
C PHE A 166 -15.77 11.85 14.45
N PHE A 167 -14.84 11.31 13.66
CA PHE A 167 -15.18 10.46 12.53
C PHE A 167 -15.90 9.17 12.97
N LEU A 168 -15.41 8.50 14.02
CA LEU A 168 -15.98 7.27 14.53
C LEU A 168 -17.38 7.48 15.13
N ASP A 169 -17.57 8.55 15.89
CA ASP A 169 -18.85 8.91 16.52
C ASP A 169 -19.93 9.23 15.46
N ASN A 170 -19.52 9.60 14.24
CA ASN A 170 -20.41 9.96 13.13
C ASN A 170 -20.36 8.97 11.95
N TYR A 171 -19.66 7.84 12.09
CA TYR A 171 -19.61 6.83 11.04
C TYR A 171 -20.94 6.06 11.01
N PRO A 172 -21.67 6.06 9.88
CA PRO A 172 -23.03 5.55 9.82
C PRO A 172 -23.06 4.04 9.99
N ALA A 173 -24.12 3.53 10.61
CA ALA A 173 -24.35 2.08 10.71
C ALA A 173 -24.38 1.37 9.34
N GLY A 174 -24.75 2.09 8.27
CA GLY A 174 -24.72 1.60 6.90
C GLY A 174 -23.32 1.55 6.26
N GLY A 175 -22.27 1.91 6.99
CA GLY A 175 -20.87 1.68 6.62
C GLY A 175 -20.38 2.42 5.37
N SER A 176 -21.12 3.42 4.88
CA SER A 176 -20.78 4.13 3.65
C SER A 176 -19.94 5.37 3.94
N PHE A 177 -18.93 5.61 3.10
CA PHE A 177 -18.05 6.76 3.19
C PHE A 177 -17.54 7.16 1.81
N ILE A 178 -17.06 8.40 1.69
CA ILE A 178 -16.42 8.91 0.49
C ILE A 178 -14.91 8.79 0.67
N LEU A 179 -14.26 8.10 -0.27
CA LEU A 179 -12.81 8.08 -0.42
C LEU A 179 -12.42 9.14 -1.46
N VAL A 180 -11.47 10.01 -1.13
CA VAL A 180 -11.09 11.14 -1.99
C VAL A 180 -9.59 11.43 -1.90
N PRO A 181 -8.92 11.85 -2.99
CA PRO A 181 -7.57 12.38 -2.88
C PRO A 181 -7.61 13.81 -2.34
N THR A 182 -6.67 14.12 -1.45
CA THR A 182 -6.55 15.43 -0.83
C THR A 182 -5.12 15.95 -0.93
N TYR A 183 -4.97 17.27 -0.96
CA TYR A 183 -3.68 17.96 -0.90
C TYR A 183 -3.84 19.30 -0.17
N VAL A 184 -2.74 19.90 0.26
CA VAL A 184 -2.74 21.27 0.80
C VAL A 184 -2.39 22.23 -0.32
N LYS A 185 -3.26 23.21 -0.57
CA LYS A 185 -3.00 24.31 -1.51
C LYS A 185 -1.89 25.21 -0.96
N GLU A 186 -1.32 26.05 -1.82
CA GLU A 186 -0.28 27.03 -1.41
C GLU A 186 -0.74 27.96 -0.28
N ASN A 187 -2.05 28.24 -0.18
CA ASN A 187 -2.64 29.06 0.88
C ASN A 187 -2.87 28.30 2.21
N GLY A 188 -2.48 27.02 2.30
CA GLY A 188 -2.65 26.19 3.48
C GLY A 188 -4.03 25.52 3.61
N GLU A 189 -4.97 25.79 2.69
CA GLU A 189 -6.29 25.17 2.73
C GLU A 189 -6.25 23.75 2.14
N PRO A 190 -6.99 22.80 2.72
CA PRO A 190 -7.17 21.50 2.12
C PRO A 190 -7.98 21.62 0.83
N ASP A 191 -7.53 20.99 -0.24
CA ASP A 191 -8.37 20.69 -1.39
C ASP A 191 -8.81 19.24 -1.35
N LEU A 192 -10.11 19.04 -1.48
CA LEU A 192 -10.70 17.72 -1.68
C LEU A 192 -11.06 17.63 -3.16
N MET A 193 -10.41 16.76 -3.91
CA MET A 193 -10.72 16.56 -5.32
C MET A 193 -11.99 15.71 -5.49
N MET A 194 -13.13 16.32 -5.17
CA MET A 194 -14.44 15.65 -5.15
C MET A 194 -14.86 15.14 -6.53
N ASP A 195 -14.29 15.67 -7.61
CA ASP A 195 -14.48 15.15 -8.97
C ASP A 195 -13.94 13.72 -9.13
N LEU A 196 -13.04 13.28 -8.25
CA LEU A 196 -12.43 11.95 -8.19
C LEU A 196 -12.91 11.10 -7.03
N ALA A 197 -13.95 11.54 -6.31
CA ALA A 197 -14.51 10.80 -5.20
C ALA A 197 -14.94 9.38 -5.61
N ILE A 198 -14.65 8.41 -4.74
CA ILE A 198 -15.10 7.02 -4.86
C ILE A 198 -16.03 6.74 -3.66
N LEU A 199 -17.28 6.38 -3.94
CA LEU A 199 -18.19 5.90 -2.92
C LEU A 199 -17.74 4.51 -2.48
N LYS A 200 -17.42 4.40 -1.19
CA LYS A 200 -17.01 3.18 -0.53
C LYS A 200 -18.06 2.73 0.48
N HIS A 201 -17.99 1.44 0.76
CA HIS A 201 -18.68 0.78 1.86
C HIS A 201 -17.66 -0.10 2.60
N ASP A 202 -18.04 -0.63 3.77
CA ASP A 202 -17.26 -1.58 4.56
C ASP A 202 -15.86 -1.10 5.00
N LEU A 203 -15.76 0.12 5.57
CA LEU A 203 -14.54 0.53 6.27
C LEU A 203 -14.28 -0.41 7.46
N SER A 204 -13.12 -1.06 7.48
CA SER A 204 -12.73 -1.89 8.61
C SER A 204 -12.17 -1.01 9.72
N ILE A 205 -12.74 -1.09 10.92
CA ILE A 205 -12.27 -0.34 12.09
C ILE A 205 -12.00 -1.35 13.19
N ARG A 206 -10.72 -1.62 13.48
CA ARG A 206 -10.30 -2.71 14.36
C ARG A 206 -9.34 -2.21 15.42
N ARG A 207 -9.44 -2.75 16.63
CA ARG A 207 -8.37 -2.65 17.63
C ARG A 207 -7.32 -3.69 17.28
N VAL A 208 -6.04 -3.37 17.39
CA VAL A 208 -4.97 -4.33 17.06
C VAL A 208 -5.11 -5.63 17.85
N ALA A 209 -5.47 -5.54 19.13
CA ALA A 209 -5.67 -6.70 20.00
C ALA A 209 -6.83 -7.63 19.56
N ASP A 210 -7.77 -7.15 18.74
CA ASP A 210 -8.91 -7.94 18.25
C ASP A 210 -8.65 -8.60 16.89
N ILE A 211 -7.46 -8.42 16.30
CA ILE A 211 -7.11 -8.94 14.97
C ILE A 211 -6.49 -10.33 15.12
N GLY A 212 -7.18 -11.35 14.62
CA GLY A 212 -6.71 -12.72 14.57
C GLY A 212 -5.83 -12.99 13.35
N LYS A 213 -5.12 -14.12 13.37
CA LYS A 213 -4.22 -14.56 12.27
C LYS A 213 -4.92 -14.81 10.93
N SER A 214 -6.25 -14.97 10.95
CA SER A 214 -7.07 -15.21 9.76
C SER A 214 -7.80 -13.95 9.28
N ASP A 215 -7.73 -12.84 10.03
CA ASP A 215 -8.24 -11.55 9.59
C ASP A 215 -7.34 -10.97 8.51
N LEU A 216 -7.91 -10.24 7.54
CA LEU A 216 -7.14 -9.60 6.48
C LEU A 216 -6.18 -8.55 7.04
N GLU A 217 -6.61 -7.85 8.10
CA GLU A 217 -5.88 -6.78 8.75
C GLU A 217 -4.62 -7.24 9.50
N ILE A 218 -4.37 -8.56 9.61
CA ILE A 218 -3.12 -9.10 10.17
C ILE A 218 -1.88 -8.58 9.42
N ILE A 219 -2.02 -8.31 8.12
CA ILE A 219 -0.96 -7.71 7.29
C ILE A 219 -0.57 -6.33 7.83
N GLY A 220 -1.54 -5.55 8.29
CA GLY A 220 -1.27 -4.23 8.88
C GLY A 220 -0.54 -4.33 10.22
N VAL A 221 -0.86 -5.33 11.04
CA VAL A 221 -0.15 -5.60 12.30
C VAL A 221 1.31 -5.98 12.04
N GLN A 222 1.55 -6.89 11.09
CA GLN A 222 2.92 -7.29 10.71
C GLN A 222 3.73 -6.11 10.14
N LEU A 223 3.11 -5.22 9.38
CA LEU A 223 3.78 -4.02 8.88
C LEU A 223 4.16 -3.06 10.02
N LEU A 224 3.32 -2.92 11.05
CA LEU A 224 3.65 -2.13 12.24
C LEU A 224 4.87 -2.70 12.99
N GLU A 225 4.88 -4.01 13.23
CA GLU A 225 5.99 -4.71 13.90
C GLU A 225 7.30 -4.54 13.11
N GLN A 226 7.25 -4.63 11.78
CA GLN A 226 8.42 -4.40 10.92
C GLN A 226 8.93 -2.96 10.96
N MET A 227 8.04 -1.97 11.08
CA MET A 227 8.42 -0.57 11.25
C MET A 227 9.12 -0.36 12.59
N GLU A 228 8.57 -0.91 13.67
CA GLU A 228 9.16 -0.81 15.02
C GLU A 228 10.54 -1.47 15.11
N ALA A 229 10.69 -2.66 14.50
CA ALA A 229 11.97 -3.36 14.42
C ALA A 229 13.04 -2.56 13.64
N ARG A 230 12.64 -1.77 12.63
CA ARG A 230 13.53 -0.89 11.87
C ARG A 230 13.93 0.36 12.64
N ASP A 231 13.01 0.93 13.41
CA ASP A 231 13.20 2.16 14.17
C ASP A 231 13.93 1.92 15.51
N GLY A 232 14.18 0.65 15.87
CA GLY A 232 15.05 0.26 16.98
C GLY A 232 14.46 0.52 18.38
N SER A 233 13.15 0.72 18.49
CA SER A 233 12.47 0.79 19.79
C SER A 233 11.97 -0.60 20.19
N PRO A 234 12.49 -1.22 21.26
CA PRO A 234 11.92 -2.45 21.78
C PRO A 234 10.61 -2.14 22.55
N PRO A 235 9.72 -3.15 22.72
CA PRO A 235 8.45 -3.02 23.42
C PRO A 235 8.60 -2.66 24.92
#